data_AF-A0A0H5CMQ3-F1
#
_entry.id   AF-A0A0H5CMQ3-F1
#
_cell.length_a   1.000
_cell.length_b   1.000
_cell.length_c   1.000
_cell.angle_alpha   90.00
_cell.angle_beta   90.00
_cell.angle_gamma   90.00
#
_symmetry.space_group_name_H-M   'P 1'
#
loop_
_entity.id
_entity.type
_entity.pdbx_description
1 polymer ?
#
loop_
_entity_poly.entity_id
_entity_poly.type
_entity_poly.pdbx_seq_one_letter_code
_entity_poly.pdbx_strand_id
1 'polypeptide(L)'
;MATVYADVSDVQQARGQEIPESQQDWVQGRVDAAHRRLRSAAPGLDARAAAGALDPDLVKDVIVEMVLRVLRNPEGLLRENDGDYGYGRSERVGSGVLEVTAADLEVLGYAGASTYSVTYPDGGLPRPWIPDPCRSQR
;
A
#
# COMPACT_ATOMS: atom_id res chain seq x y z
N MET A 1 21.45 8.65 8.27
CA MET A 1 20.64 7.99 9.31
C MET A 1 19.24 7.85 8.76
N ALA A 2 18.56 6.73 8.98
CA ALA A 2 17.19 6.55 8.51
C ALA A 2 16.24 7.37 9.41
N THR A 3 15.44 8.25 8.82
CA THR A 3 14.51 9.10 9.57
C THR A 3 13.38 8.23 10.14
N VAL A 4 13.18 8.29 11.45
CA VAL A 4 12.08 7.59 12.12
C VAL A 4 10.90 8.56 12.21
N TYR A 5 9.77 8.18 11.63
CA TYR A 5 8.57 9.03 11.55
C TYR A 5 7.48 8.67 12.58
N ALA A 6 7.48 7.45 13.11
CA ALA A 6 6.44 6.94 14.00
C ALA A 6 7.04 6.00 15.04
N ASP A 7 6.44 5.97 16.24
CA ASP A 7 6.84 5.15 17.37
C ASP A 7 5.67 4.28 17.90
N VAL A 8 5.95 3.31 18.78
CA VAL A 8 4.93 2.48 19.45
C VAL A 8 3.90 3.33 20.19
N SER A 9 4.35 4.46 20.75
CA SER A 9 3.49 5.41 21.44
C SER A 9 2.38 5.99 20.55
N ASP A 10 2.68 6.24 19.28
CA ASP A 10 1.72 6.75 18.31
C ASP A 10 0.69 5.69 17.92
N VAL A 11 1.15 4.44 17.77
CA VAL A 11 0.27 3.29 17.52
C VAL A 11 -0.67 3.06 18.70
N GLN A 12 -0.17 3.17 19.93
CA GLN A 12 -0.98 3.04 21.14
C GLN A 12 -2.05 4.14 21.25
N GLN A 13 -1.69 5.39 20.95
CA GLN A 13 -2.64 6.50 20.91
C GLN A 13 -3.73 6.28 19.85
N ALA A 14 -3.35 5.90 18.64
CA ALA A 14 -4.30 5.68 17.54
C ALA A 14 -5.16 4.42 17.73
N ARG A 15 -4.67 3.42 18.47
CA ARG A 15 -5.44 2.23 18.84
C ARG A 15 -6.55 2.55 19.86
N GLY A 16 -6.34 3.54 20.73
CA GLY A 16 -7.24 3.85 21.83
C GLY A 16 -7.26 2.79 22.94
N GLN A 17 -6.27 1.89 22.96
CA GLN A 17 -6.09 0.85 23.97
C GLN A 17 -4.62 0.71 24.33
N GLU A 18 -4.35 0.42 25.60
CA GLU A 18 -2.98 0.15 26.05
C GLU A 18 -2.43 -1.12 25.39
N ILE A 19 -1.17 -1.04 24.94
CA ILE A 19 -0.43 -2.18 24.42
C ILE A 19 0.37 -2.74 25.60
N PRO A 20 0.12 -4.00 26.02
CA PRO A 20 0.84 -4.58 27.14
C PRO A 20 2.35 -4.63 26.83
N GLU A 21 3.18 -4.45 27.86
CA GLU A 21 4.65 -4.41 27.72
C GLU A 21 5.20 -5.65 27.00
N SER A 22 4.60 -6.82 27.25
CA SER A 22 4.95 -8.09 26.58
C SER A 22 4.72 -8.10 25.07
N GLN A 23 3.95 -7.16 24.53
CA GLN A 23 3.71 -6.99 23.10
C GLN A 23 4.43 -5.78 22.50
N GLN A 24 5.03 -4.89 23.32
CA GLN A 24 5.67 -3.67 22.81
C GLN A 24 6.82 -3.99 21.86
N ASP A 25 7.68 -4.97 22.18
CA ASP A 25 8.76 -5.42 21.29
C ASP A 25 8.24 -5.93 19.94
N TRP A 26 7.13 -6.66 19.97
CA TRP A 26 6.52 -7.19 18.75
C TRP A 26 5.91 -6.07 17.90
N VAL A 27 5.26 -5.09 18.52
CA VAL A 27 4.72 -3.90 17.84
C VAL A 27 5.84 -3.03 17.28
N GLN A 28 6.92 -2.81 18.04
CA GLN A 28 8.12 -2.11 17.58
C GLN A 28 8.68 -2.77 16.33
N GLY A 29 8.83 -4.11 16.32
CA GLY A 29 9.27 -4.85 15.15
C GLY A 29 8.37 -4.67 13.91
N ARG A 30 7.06 -4.47 14.12
CA ARG A 30 6.12 -4.17 13.03
C ARG A 30 6.25 -2.72 12.53
N VAL A 31 6.47 -1.76 13.43
CA VAL A 31 6.76 -0.36 13.07
C VAL A 31 8.03 -0.30 12.22
N ASP A 32 9.11 -0.95 12.65
CA ASP A 32 10.36 -1.06 11.89
C ASP A 32 10.17 -1.71 10.51
N ALA A 33 9.35 -2.77 10.45
CA ALA A 33 9.00 -3.40 9.19
C ALA A 33 8.21 -2.45 8.28
N ALA A 34 7.30 -1.65 8.82
CA ALA A 34 6.54 -0.64 8.09
C ALA A 34 7.45 0.43 7.50
N HIS A 35 8.41 0.97 8.27
CA HIS A 35 9.38 1.91 7.72
C HIS A 35 10.16 1.32 6.55
N ARG A 36 10.65 0.09 6.68
CA ARG A 36 11.39 -0.58 5.57
C ARG A 36 10.52 -0.77 4.33
N ARG A 37 9.27 -1.21 4.52
CA ARG A 37 8.37 -1.50 3.41
C ARG A 37 7.89 -0.23 2.72
N LEU A 38 7.61 0.83 3.48
CA LEU A 38 7.24 2.12 2.94
C LEU A 38 8.39 2.74 2.14
N ARG A 39 9.64 2.68 2.63
CA ARG A 39 10.81 3.13 1.85
C ARG A 39 11.04 2.33 0.58
N SER A 40 10.72 1.03 0.60
CA SER A 40 10.80 0.18 -0.60
C SER A 40 9.72 0.51 -1.62
N ALA A 41 8.51 0.92 -1.18
CA ALA A 41 7.40 1.26 -2.06
C ALA A 41 7.47 2.71 -2.56
N ALA A 42 8.03 3.62 -1.75
CA ALA A 42 8.13 5.05 -2.00
C ALA A 42 9.61 5.47 -2.04
N PRO A 43 10.32 5.26 -3.17
CA PRO A 43 11.70 5.73 -3.30
C PRO A 43 11.76 7.25 -3.16
N GLY A 44 12.82 7.75 -2.50
CA GLY A 44 13.01 9.19 -2.29
C GLY A 44 12.13 9.82 -1.22
N LEU A 45 11.40 9.03 -0.42
CA LEU A 45 10.54 9.53 0.66
C LEU A 45 11.28 10.44 1.63
N ASP A 46 12.44 10.01 2.12
CA ASP A 46 13.26 10.81 3.04
C ASP A 46 13.75 12.13 2.40
N ALA A 47 14.02 12.13 1.08
CA ALA A 47 14.42 13.33 0.36
C ALA A 47 13.25 14.31 0.16
N ARG A 48 12.04 13.80 -0.11
CA ARG A 48 10.82 14.63 -0.25
C ARG A 48 10.41 15.24 1.09
N ALA A 49 10.51 14.47 2.17
CA ALA A 49 10.27 14.98 3.53
C ALA A 49 11.30 16.06 3.91
N ALA A 50 12.59 15.82 3.65
CA ALA A 50 13.64 16.81 3.92
C ALA A 50 13.49 18.09 3.07
N ALA A 51 12.95 17.99 1.85
CA ALA A 51 12.67 19.12 0.98
C ALA A 51 11.37 19.87 1.34
N GLY A 52 10.60 19.41 2.34
CA GLY A 52 9.29 19.97 2.70
C GLY A 52 8.20 19.73 1.65
N ALA A 53 8.46 18.85 0.66
CA ALA A 53 7.51 18.49 -0.39
C ALA A 53 6.56 17.36 0.05
N LEU A 54 6.81 16.77 1.22
CA LEU A 54 5.98 15.75 1.86
C LEU A 54 5.92 16.06 3.35
N ASP A 55 4.71 16.09 3.89
CA ASP A 55 4.50 16.31 5.31
C ASP A 55 4.89 15.05 6.11
N PRO A 56 5.80 15.15 7.10
CA PRO A 56 6.21 14.00 7.91
C PRO A 56 5.06 13.44 8.76
N ASP A 57 4.05 14.23 9.12
CA ASP A 57 2.88 13.75 9.86
C ASP A 57 2.01 12.83 9.00
N LEU A 58 1.90 13.08 7.68
CA LEU A 58 1.22 12.17 6.76
C LEU A 58 1.94 10.82 6.65
N VAL A 59 3.28 10.82 6.65
CA VAL A 59 4.08 9.59 6.65
C VAL A 59 3.83 8.80 7.93
N LYS A 60 3.75 9.49 9.06
CA LYS A 60 3.44 8.91 10.36
C LYS A 60 2.06 8.25 10.37
N ASP A 61 1.02 8.96 9.90
CA ASP A 61 -0.35 8.43 9.86
C ASP A 61 -0.46 7.15 9.03
N VAL A 62 0.19 7.12 7.86
CA VAL A 62 0.24 5.92 7.00
C VAL A 62 0.88 4.73 7.71
N ILE A 63 2.01 4.94 8.39
CA ILE A 63 2.72 3.87 9.11
C ILE A 63 1.86 3.33 10.26
N VAL A 64 1.23 4.23 11.02
CA VAL A 64 0.34 3.85 12.12
C VAL A 64 -0.86 3.05 11.59
N GLU A 65 -1.48 3.49 10.50
CA GLU A 65 -2.61 2.78 9.90
C GLU A 65 -2.21 1.39 9.38
N MET A 66 -1.04 1.25 8.75
CA MET A 66 -0.51 -0.06 8.33
C MET A 66 -0.37 -1.03 9.53
N VAL A 67 0.18 -0.55 10.65
CA VAL A 67 0.35 -1.39 11.85
C VAL A 67 -1.00 -1.69 12.50
N LEU A 68 -1.92 -0.72 12.57
CA LEU A 68 -3.26 -0.95 13.11
C LEU A 68 -4.06 -1.99 12.31
N ARG A 69 -3.90 -2.04 10.97
CA ARG A 69 -4.53 -3.08 10.14
C ARG A 69 -4.05 -4.48 10.54
N VAL A 70 -2.75 -4.63 10.78
CA VAL A 70 -2.15 -5.88 11.29
C VAL A 70 -2.66 -6.21 12.70
N LEU A 71 -2.73 -5.23 13.60
CA LEU A 71 -3.19 -5.42 14.98
C LEU A 71 -4.66 -5.83 15.05
N ARG A 72 -5.50 -5.30 14.15
CA ARG A 72 -6.94 -5.60 14.09
C ARG A 72 -7.23 -6.96 13.47
N ASN A 73 -6.33 -7.51 12.66
CA ASN A 73 -6.47 -8.83 12.06
C ASN A 73 -5.12 -9.57 12.01
N PRO A 74 -4.60 -10.04 13.15
CA PRO A 74 -3.27 -10.63 13.24
C PRO A 74 -3.16 -12.00 12.55
N GLU A 75 -4.26 -12.73 12.45
CA GLU A 75 -4.34 -14.09 11.86
C GLU A 75 -4.59 -14.05 10.36
N GLY A 76 -4.97 -12.89 9.82
CA GLY A 76 -5.19 -12.74 8.39
C GLY A 76 -6.37 -13.54 7.85
N LEU A 77 -7.39 -13.72 8.68
CA LEU A 77 -8.59 -14.42 8.27
C LEU A 77 -9.30 -13.60 7.19
N LEU A 78 -9.20 -14.10 5.96
CA LEU A 78 -10.09 -13.71 4.88
C LEU A 78 -11.48 -14.12 5.34
N ARG A 79 -12.35 -13.15 5.59
CA ARG A 79 -13.77 -13.43 5.82
C ARG A 79 -14.27 -14.10 4.53
N GLU A 80 -14.41 -15.43 4.54
CA GLU A 80 -15.17 -16.16 3.53
C GLU A 80 -16.60 -15.63 3.60
N ASN A 81 -16.95 -14.76 2.66
CA ASN A 81 -18.31 -14.28 2.48
C ASN A 81 -18.90 -15.13 1.37
N ASP A 82 -19.65 -16.15 1.74
CA ASP A 82 -20.52 -16.91 0.84
C ASP A 82 -21.62 -15.96 0.37
N GLY A 83 -21.41 -15.31 -0.78
CA GLY A 83 -22.35 -14.32 -1.31
C GLY A 83 -21.72 -13.33 -2.28
N ASP A 84 -21.83 -13.69 -3.56
CA ASP A 84 -21.69 -12.85 -4.76
C ASP A 84 -22.09 -11.37 -4.51
N TYR A 85 -21.14 -10.45 -4.72
CA TYR A 85 -21.27 -9.18 -5.47
C TYR A 85 -19.93 -8.43 -5.42
N GLY A 86 -19.34 -8.24 -6.60
CA GLY A 86 -18.05 -7.60 -6.78
C GLY A 86 -18.03 -6.11 -6.44
N TYR A 87 -17.14 -5.74 -5.53
CA TYR A 87 -16.24 -4.61 -5.70
C TYR A 87 -14.84 -5.16 -5.47
N GLY A 88 -13.88 -4.82 -6.34
CA GLY A 88 -12.48 -5.25 -6.22
C GLY A 88 -11.82 -4.70 -4.96
N ARG A 89 -12.18 -5.27 -3.80
CA ARG A 89 -11.55 -5.02 -2.52
C ARG A 89 -10.40 -6.01 -2.47
N SER A 90 -9.19 -5.50 -2.63
CA SER A 90 -7.96 -6.29 -2.66
C SER A 90 -8.00 -7.36 -1.58
N GLU A 91 -8.09 -8.65 -1.99
CA GLU A 91 -8.13 -9.82 -1.09
C GLU A 91 -6.97 -9.81 -0.08
N ARG A 92 -5.92 -9.02 -0.31
CA ARG A 92 -4.73 -8.93 0.56
C ARG A 92 -4.91 -8.08 1.82
N VAL A 93 -5.85 -7.14 1.85
CA VAL A 93 -6.04 -6.19 2.98
C VAL A 93 -6.53 -6.92 4.25
N GLY A 94 -7.02 -8.15 4.12
CA GLY A 94 -7.46 -9.01 5.22
C GLY A 94 -6.46 -10.09 5.65
N SER A 95 -5.22 -10.10 5.18
CA SER A 95 -4.28 -11.23 5.39
C SER A 95 -3.36 -11.11 6.63
N GLY A 96 -3.49 -10.07 7.45
CA GLY A 96 -2.60 -9.86 8.61
C GLY A 96 -1.14 -9.55 8.23
N VAL A 97 -0.89 -9.42 6.92
CA VAL A 97 0.38 -9.04 6.34
C VAL A 97 0.50 -7.53 6.36
N LEU A 98 1.70 -7.07 6.71
CA LEU A 98 2.06 -5.67 6.66
C LEU A 98 2.21 -5.27 5.18
N GLU A 99 1.21 -4.62 4.60
CA GLU A 99 1.14 -4.21 3.19
C GLU A 99 1.01 -2.69 3.05
N VAL A 100 1.72 -2.12 2.08
CA VAL A 100 1.54 -0.72 1.65
C VAL A 100 0.50 -0.75 0.54
N THR A 101 -0.64 -0.08 0.72
CA THR A 101 -1.70 -0.06 -0.28
C THR A 101 -1.53 1.10 -1.26
N ALA A 102 -2.22 1.03 -2.41
CA ALA A 102 -2.22 2.11 -3.39
C ALA A 102 -2.80 3.42 -2.82
N ALA A 103 -3.79 3.34 -1.92
CA ALA A 103 -4.35 4.49 -1.24
C ALA A 103 -3.33 5.17 -0.32
N ASP A 104 -2.54 4.38 0.42
CA ASP A 104 -1.47 4.90 1.28
C ASP A 104 -0.41 5.67 0.45
N LEU A 105 -0.09 5.19 -0.75
CA LEU A 105 0.83 5.88 -1.67
C LEU A 105 0.19 7.14 -2.29
N GLU A 106 -1.12 7.12 -2.56
CA GLU A 106 -1.84 8.28 -3.07
C GLU A 106 -1.84 9.43 -2.06
N VAL A 107 -2.09 9.14 -0.78
CA VAL A 107 -2.02 10.13 0.33
C VAL A 107 -0.65 10.78 0.40
N LEU A 108 0.42 10.02 0.15
CA LEU A 108 1.80 10.52 0.14
C LEU A 108 2.18 11.23 -1.18
N GLY A 109 1.25 11.40 -2.12
CA GLY A 109 1.52 12.02 -3.40
C GLY A 109 2.45 11.19 -4.29
N TYR A 110 2.39 9.86 -4.17
CA TYR A 110 2.97 8.87 -5.08
C TYR A 110 1.93 8.31 -6.07
N ALA A 111 0.75 8.95 -6.14
CA ALA A 111 -0.29 8.68 -7.13
C ALA A 111 0.29 8.75 -8.56
N GLY A 112 0.49 7.59 -9.21
CA GLY A 112 0.99 7.54 -10.59
C GLY A 112 1.75 6.28 -11.01
N ALA A 113 2.18 5.42 -10.09
CA ALA A 113 2.93 4.21 -10.46
C ALA A 113 2.06 3.02 -10.93
N SER A 114 0.75 3.18 -11.08
CA SER A 114 -0.10 2.23 -11.83
C SER A 114 -0.38 2.73 -13.25
N THR A 115 0.64 3.28 -13.91
CA THR A 115 0.64 3.32 -15.37
C THR A 115 1.49 2.14 -15.83
N TYR A 116 0.85 1.00 -16.08
CA TYR A 116 1.45 -0.01 -16.95
C TYR A 116 1.54 0.60 -18.35
N SER A 117 2.59 1.39 -18.61
CA SER A 117 2.93 1.74 -19.98
C SER A 117 3.60 0.51 -20.59
N VAL A 118 2.82 -0.27 -21.32
CA VAL A 118 3.39 -1.23 -22.27
C VAL A 118 4.07 -0.40 -23.35
N THR A 119 5.36 -0.16 -23.19
CA THR A 119 6.20 0.39 -24.24
C THR A 119 6.46 -0.73 -25.22
N TYR A 120 5.69 -0.77 -26.31
CA TYR A 120 6.00 -1.62 -27.45
C TYR A 120 7.31 -1.13 -28.08
N PRO A 121 8.24 -2.03 -28.46
CA PRO A 121 9.53 -1.65 -29.06
C PRO A 121 9.36 -0.82 -30.36
N ASP A 122 8.16 -0.82 -30.95
CA ASP A 122 7.86 -0.18 -32.23
C ASP A 122 6.95 1.06 -32.12
N GLY A 123 6.58 1.50 -30.89
CA GLY A 123 5.78 2.72 -30.69
C GLY A 123 4.35 2.70 -31.26
N GLY A 124 3.86 1.55 -31.73
CA GLY A 124 2.54 1.40 -32.31
C GLY A 124 1.47 1.05 -31.26
N LEU A 125 0.35 1.78 -31.26
CA LEU A 125 -0.87 1.35 -30.56
C LEU A 125 -1.35 0.02 -31.16
N PRO A 126 -1.95 -0.89 -30.35
CA PRO A 126 -2.60 -2.07 -30.91
C PRO A 126 -3.70 -1.60 -31.86
N ARG A 127 -3.54 -1.95 -33.14
CA ARG A 127 -4.61 -1.76 -34.12
C ARG A 127 -5.81 -2.55 -33.58
N PRO A 128 -6.99 -1.95 -33.40
CA PRO A 128 -8.17 -2.74 -33.06
C PRO A 128 -8.29 -3.83 -34.12
N TRP A 129 -8.56 -5.06 -33.69
CA TRP A 129 -8.86 -6.15 -34.61
C TRP A 129 -10.09 -5.74 -35.42
N ILE A 130 -9.86 -5.34 -36.68
CA ILE A 130 -10.91 -5.10 -37.67
C ILE A 130 -10.98 -6.41 -38.47
N PRO A 131 -12.05 -7.20 -38.35
CA PRO A 131 -12.22 -8.34 -39.25
C PRO A 131 -12.29 -7.81 -40.68
N ASP A 132 -11.44 -8.33 -41.57
CA ASP A 132 -11.43 -7.98 -42.99
C ASP A 132 -12.83 -8.18 -43.60
N PRO A 133 -13.52 -7.14 -44.09
CA PRO A 133 -14.86 -7.29 -44.66
C PRO A 133 -14.86 -7.88 -46.07
N CYS A 134 -13.83 -8.63 -46.50
CA CYS A 134 -13.80 -9.25 -47.83
C CYS A 134 -13.06 -10.59 -47.84
N ARG A 135 -13.73 -11.64 -47.33
CA ARG A 135 -13.56 -13.01 -47.83
C ARG A 135 -14.92 -13.66 -48.03
N SER A 136 -15.69 -13.11 -48.95
CA SER A 136 -16.80 -13.79 -49.60
C SER A 136 -16.79 -13.34 -51.06
N GLN A 137 -16.70 -14.31 -51.98
CA GLN A 137 -16.58 -14.20 -53.44
C GLN A 137 -15.15 -14.23 -54.00
N ARG A 138 -14.58 -15.44 -54.08
CA ARG A 138 -14.33 -16.06 -55.38
C ARG A 138 -14.29 -17.58 -55.26
#